data_AF-A0A2A5M7C6-F1
#
_entry.id   AF-A0A2A5M7C6-F1
#
_cell.length_a   1.000
_cell.length_b   1.000
_cell.length_c   1.000
_cell.angle_alpha   90.00
_cell.angle_beta   90.00
_cell.angle_gamma   90.00
#
_symmetry.space_group_name_H-M   'P 1'
#
loop_
_entity.id
_entity.type
_entity.pdbx_description
1 polymer ?
#
loop_
_entity_poly.entity_id
_entity_poly.type
_entity_poly.pdbx_seq_one_letter_code
_entity_poly.pdbx_strand_id
1 'polypeptide(L)' 'VVYVHLIGACKGCASSGTTLKYGLERQLKIDIHPEITIINLNGGADEFAKL' A
#
# COMPACT_ATOMS: atom_id res chain seq x y z
N VAL A 1 10.02 6.28 -1.48
CA VAL A 1 8.88 5.44 -1.93
C VAL A 1 8.89 4.16 -1.13
N VAL A 2 7.74 3.73 -0.60
CA VAL A 2 7.61 2.51 0.22
C VAL A 2 6.72 1.52 -0.53
N TYR A 3 7.21 0.30 -0.68
CA TYR A 3 6.49 -0.80 -1.32
C TYR A 3 5.83 -1.67 -0.26
N VAL A 4 4.55 -1.92 -0.42
CA VAL A 4 3.76 -2.71 0.53
C VAL A 4 2.85 -3.68 -0.22
N HIS A 5 2.51 -4.79 0.41
CA HIS A 5 1.45 -5.67 -0.04
C HIS A 5 0.23 -5.47 0.85
N LEU A 6 -0.80 -4.79 0.34
CA LEU A 6 -2.03 -4.52 1.10
C LEU A 6 -2.96 -5.74 1.08
N ILE A 7 -3.26 -6.29 2.26
CA ILE A 7 -4.21 -7.39 2.43
C ILE A 7 -5.47 -6.84 3.10
N GLY A 8 -6.54 -6.70 2.34
CA GLY A 8 -7.87 -6.34 2.85
C GLY A 8 -8.73 -7.56 3.15
N ALA A 9 -9.79 -7.37 3.94
CA ALA A 9 -10.78 -8.42 4.19
C ALA A 9 -11.53 -8.83 2.92
N CYS A 10 -11.86 -7.87 2.06
CA CYS A 10 -12.51 -8.13 0.78
C CYS A 10 -11.46 -8.37 -0.31
N LYS A 11 -11.12 -9.64 -0.54
CA LYS A 11 -10.18 -10.05 -1.59
C LYS A 11 -10.79 -9.80 -2.97
N GLY A 12 -10.21 -8.87 -3.73
CA GLY A 12 -10.66 -8.54 -5.09
C GLY A 12 -11.57 -7.32 -5.22
N CYS A 13 -11.92 -6.63 -4.12
CA CYS A 13 -12.64 -5.36 -4.22
C CYS A 13 -11.66 -4.20 -4.39
N ALA A 14 -11.74 -3.54 -5.54
CA ALA A 14 -10.92 -2.37 -5.85
C ALA A 14 -11.07 -1.26 -4.80
N SER A 15 -12.28 -1.02 -4.30
CA SER A 15 -12.57 0.00 -3.29
C SER A 15 -11.86 -0.27 -1.95
N SER A 16 -11.68 -1.55 -1.58
CA SER A 16 -10.96 -1.92 -0.36
C SER A 16 -9.48 -1.56 -0.45
N GLY A 17 -8.85 -1.82 -1.60
CA GLY A 17 -7.44 -1.47 -1.82
C GLY A 17 -7.21 0.03 -1.80
N THR A 18 -8.07 0.81 -2.45
CA THR A 18 -8.00 2.28 -2.46
C THR A 18 -8.16 2.87 -1.07
N THR A 19 -9.14 2.40 -0.30
CA THR A 19 -9.40 2.92 1.06
C THR A 19 -8.23 2.62 2.00
N LEU A 20 -7.71 1.39 1.96
CA LEU A 20 -6.55 0.98 2.76
C LEU A 20 -5.30 1.79 2.39
N LYS A 21 -5.03 1.95 1.10
CA LYS A 21 -3.89 2.74 0.61
C LYS A 21 -3.97 4.18 1.12
N TYR A 22 -5.13 4.82 1.01
CA TYR A 22 -5.33 6.21 1.44
C TYR A 22 -5.14 6.39 2.95
N GLY A 23 -5.76 5.51 3.75
CA GLY A 23 -5.65 5.58 5.20
C GLY A 23 -4.21 5.37 5.68
N LEU A 24 -3.54 4.36 5.11
CA LEU A 24 -2.16 4.03 5.45
C LEU A 24 -1.19 5.14 5.02
N GLU A 25 -1.29 5.65 3.79
CA GLU A 25 -0.40 6.71 3.31
C GLU A 25 -0.56 8.00 4.13
N ARG A 26 -1.79 8.38 4.46
CA ARG A 26 -2.05 9.53 5.34
C ARG A 26 -1.37 9.36 6.70
N GLN A 27 -1.49 8.17 7.30
CA GLN A 27 -0.95 7.92 8.63
C GLN A 27 0.59 7.90 8.62
N LEU A 28 1.23 7.25 7.64
CA LEU A 28 2.69 7.27 7.52
C LEU A 28 3.26 8.67 7.28
N LYS A 29 2.54 9.52 6.53
CA LYS A 29 2.95 10.91 6.32
C LYS A 29 2.96 11.72 7.60
N ILE A 30 2.05 11.43 8.54
CA ILE A 30 1.95 12.09 9.84
C ILE A 30 3.02 11.56 10.80
N ASP A 31 3.18 10.24 10.86
CA ASP A 31 3.98 9.59 11.90
C ASP A 31 5.49 9.55 11.59
N ILE A 32 5.86 9.51 10.29
CA ILE A 32 7.24 9.28 9.87
C ILE A 32 7.79 10.47 9.08
N HIS A 33 7.22 10.75 7.90
CA HIS A 33 7.69 11.85 7.05
C HIS A 33 6.66 12.22 5.96
N PRO A 34 6.37 13.51 5.73
CA PRO A 34 5.29 13.95 4.83
C PRO A 34 5.49 13.58 3.34
N GLU A 35 6.72 13.32 2.91
CA GLU A 35 7.06 12.99 1.52
C GLU A 35 6.97 11.48 1.20
N ILE A 36 6.56 10.65 2.16
CA ILE A 36 6.41 9.22 1.92
C ILE A 36 5.27 8.97 0.93
N THR A 37 5.54 8.12 -0.07
CA THR A 37 4.56 7.68 -1.07
C THR A 37 4.50 6.16 -1.06
N ILE A 38 3.29 5.60 -1.11
CA ILE A 38 3.06 4.16 -1.02
C ILE A 38 2.70 3.57 -2.39
N ILE A 39 3.39 2.48 -2.75
CA ILE A 39 3.07 1.66 -3.91
C ILE A 39 2.59 0.29 -3.43
N ASN A 40 1.38 -0.08 -3.84
CA ASN A 40 0.82 -1.40 -3.55
C ASN A 40 1.28 -2.41 -4.60
N LEU A 41 1.94 -3.47 -4.16
CA LEU A 41 2.35 -4.62 -4.98
C LEU A 41 1.28 -5.71 -4.85
N ASN A 42 0.63 -6.09 -5.94
CA ASN A 42 -0.43 -7.10 -5.91
C ASN A 42 0.14 -8.52 -5.84
N GLY A 43 1.30 -8.75 -6.47
CA GLY A 43 2.04 -10.01 -6.42
C GLY A 43 2.98 -10.14 -5.21
N GLY A 44 2.93 -9.18 -4.27
CA GLY A 44 3.71 -9.24 -3.03
C GLY A 44 5.21 -9.45 -3.28
N ALA A 45 5.77 -10.51 -2.70
CA ALA A 45 7.20 -10.82 -2.77
C ALA A 45 7.67 -11.16 -4.20
N ASP A 46 6.84 -11.85 -5.00
CA ASP A 46 7.18 -12.21 -6.38
C ASP A 46 7.23 -11.00 -7.30
N GLU A 47 6.37 -10.01 -7.06
CA GLU A 47 6.40 -8.73 -7.77
C GLU A 47 7.59 -7.89 -7.32
N PHE A 48 7.88 -7.87 -6.01
CA PHE A 48 9.03 -7.15 -5.47
C PHE A 48 10.38 -7.68 -6.00
N ALA A 49 10.53 -9.00 -6.16
CA ALA A 49 11.76 -9.61 -6.66
C ALA A 49 12.07 -9.30 -8.15
N LYS A 50 11.12 -8.70 -8.87
CA LYS A 50 11.25 -8.33 -10.29
C LYS A 50 11.45 -6.81 -10.50
N LEU A 51 11.40 -6.01 -9.43
CA LEU A 51 11.67 -4.57 -9.44
C LEU A 51 13.19 -4.32 -9.42
#